data_AF-A0A286QJ35-F1
#
_entry.id   AF-A0A286QJ35-F1
#
_cell.length_a   1.000
_cell.length_b   1.000
_cell.length_c   1.000
_cell.angle_alpha   90.00
_cell.angle_beta   90.00
_cell.angle_gamma   90.00
#
_symmetry.space_group_name_H-M   'P 1'
#
loop_
_entity.id
_entity.type
_entity.pdbx_description
1 polymer ?
#
loop_
_entity_poly.entity_id
_entity_poly.type
_entity_poly.pdbx_seq_one_letter_code
_entity_poly.pdbx_strand_id
1 'polypeptide(L)'
;MSNITKLEFVALDISGKNYLSWILDAELHLDAMNLGATIKQGNQASLQDRAKALIFLRHHLHEGLKNEYLTVKDPFTLWSNLKERYDHQKTVILPKARYDWMHLRLQDFKTVSEYNSALFKISSQLKLCGEKITEEDMLEKTFTTFHASNVLLQQQYRERRFTKYSELISCLLVAEQNNELLMRNHQSRPTGSEPFPEVNAISSQTRGRGRERGRGRGRGRGRNPRYHGSYSNNSQKMKASLHHQKWNNTETIQENGKRLQDKPPKNHENNCYRCGMKGHWSRTCRTPKHLVDLYQASIKAKGKEIEMNFTDGDGLDLTYYDIDFFGGPNEKTDHLINDEKINID
;
A
#
# COMPACT_ATOMS: atom_id res chain seq x y z
N MET A 1 29.08 -28.37 34.55
CA MET A 1 28.87 -27.72 33.24
C MET A 1 27.97 -28.65 32.44
N SER A 2 26.81 -28.20 31.98
CA SER A 2 25.97 -28.98 31.07
C SER A 2 26.61 -28.97 29.69
N ASN A 3 27.00 -30.14 29.19
CA ASN A 3 27.24 -30.31 27.76
C ASN A 3 25.89 -30.13 27.06
N ILE A 4 25.61 -28.92 26.58
CA ILE A 4 24.47 -28.66 25.72
C ILE A 4 24.80 -29.31 24.37
N THR A 5 24.45 -30.60 24.25
CA THR A 5 24.43 -31.28 22.97
C THR A 5 23.55 -30.47 22.03
N LYS A 6 24.16 -29.98 20.95
CA LYS A 6 23.51 -29.08 20.01
C LYS A 6 22.45 -29.86 19.26
N LEU A 7 21.18 -29.61 19.60
CA LEU A 7 20.03 -30.14 18.87
C LEU A 7 20.12 -29.74 17.40
N GLU A 8 19.74 -30.66 16.53
CA GLU A 8 19.65 -30.45 15.09
C GLU A 8 18.52 -29.48 14.73
N PHE A 9 17.41 -29.53 15.47
CA PHE A 9 16.27 -28.60 15.37
C PHE A 9 15.61 -28.36 16.75
N VAL A 10 14.61 -27.48 16.81
CA VAL A 10 13.98 -27.08 18.09
C VAL A 10 13.24 -28.27 18.70
N ALA A 11 13.58 -28.63 19.94
CA ALA A 11 12.93 -29.72 20.67
C ALA A 11 11.41 -29.50 20.84
N LEU A 12 10.64 -30.59 20.94
CA LEU A 12 9.20 -30.55 21.16
C LEU A 12 8.91 -29.90 22.52
N ASP A 13 8.25 -28.75 22.49
CA ASP A 13 7.84 -28.04 23.69
C ASP A 13 6.77 -28.81 24.45
N ILE A 14 6.79 -28.73 25.78
CA ILE A 14 5.85 -29.47 26.64
C ILE A 14 4.38 -29.07 26.42
N SER A 15 4.11 -27.85 25.95
CA SER A 15 2.76 -27.41 25.57
C SER A 15 2.32 -27.86 24.18
N GLY A 16 3.21 -28.44 23.37
CA GLY A 16 2.92 -28.93 22.02
C GLY A 16 2.74 -27.84 20.96
N LYS A 17 2.96 -26.55 21.27
CA LYS A 17 2.75 -25.44 20.32
C LYS A 17 3.55 -25.55 19.02
N ASN A 18 4.73 -26.19 19.07
CA ASN A 18 5.59 -26.46 17.91
C ASN A 18 5.45 -27.89 17.38
N TYR A 19 4.42 -28.65 17.79
CA TYR A 19 4.28 -30.06 17.42
C TYR A 19 4.24 -30.29 15.90
N LEU A 20 3.51 -29.46 15.15
CA LEU A 20 3.37 -29.63 13.69
C LEU A 20 4.69 -29.39 12.93
N SER A 21 5.49 -28.41 13.34
CA SER A 21 6.84 -28.22 12.78
C SER A 21 7.80 -29.32 13.24
N TRP A 22 7.74 -29.70 14.51
CA TRP A 22 8.60 -30.74 15.09
C TRP A 22 8.39 -32.10 14.43
N ILE A 23 7.15 -32.47 14.07
CA ILE A 23 6.86 -33.68 13.30
C ILE A 23 7.65 -33.67 11.99
N LEU A 24 7.54 -32.60 11.20
CA LEU A 24 8.16 -32.53 9.88
C LEU A 24 9.67 -32.58 9.97
N ASP A 25 10.26 -31.82 10.89
CA ASP A 25 11.71 -31.83 11.12
C ASP A 25 12.16 -33.24 11.55
N ALA A 26 11.44 -33.89 12.47
CA ALA A 26 11.76 -35.24 12.94
C ALA A 26 11.59 -36.31 11.85
N GLU A 27 10.53 -36.25 11.03
CA GLU A 27 10.31 -37.15 9.89
C GLU A 27 11.41 -37.00 8.85
N LEU A 28 11.74 -35.77 8.45
CA LEU A 28 12.82 -35.47 7.48
C LEU A 28 14.18 -35.96 7.98
N HIS A 29 14.52 -35.74 9.25
CA HIS A 29 15.77 -36.24 9.82
C HIS A 29 15.80 -37.77 9.91
N LEU A 30 14.70 -38.42 10.31
CA LEU A 30 14.62 -39.87 10.34
C LEU A 30 14.73 -40.48 8.94
N ASP A 31 14.08 -39.91 7.92
CA ASP A 31 14.22 -40.36 6.53
C ASP A 31 15.65 -40.15 6.00
N ALA A 32 16.29 -39.00 6.28
CA ALA A 32 17.68 -38.74 5.92
C ALA A 32 18.68 -39.73 6.57
N MET A 33 18.35 -40.26 7.75
CA MET A 33 19.13 -41.32 8.42
C MET A 33 18.74 -42.75 8.00
N ASN A 34 17.81 -42.92 7.05
CA ASN A 34 17.18 -44.21 6.69
C ASN A 34 16.42 -44.90 7.85
N LEU A 35 16.00 -44.12 8.86
CA LEU A 35 15.29 -44.57 10.06
C LEU A 35 13.77 -44.33 9.99
N GLY A 36 13.24 -43.62 9.00
CA GLY A 36 11.80 -43.28 8.92
C GLY A 36 10.85 -44.48 8.84
N ALA A 37 11.34 -45.68 8.52
CA ALA A 37 10.56 -46.91 8.65
C ALA A 37 10.27 -47.29 10.13
N THR A 38 11.13 -46.90 11.08
CA THR A 38 11.01 -47.28 12.51
C THR A 38 9.80 -46.66 13.22
N ILE A 39 9.27 -45.55 12.71
CA ILE A 39 8.08 -44.85 13.22
C ILE A 39 6.78 -45.25 12.50
N LYS A 40 6.82 -46.33 11.70
CA LYS A 40 5.64 -46.87 11.00
C LYS A 40 5.11 -48.11 11.74
N GLN A 41 3.79 -48.31 11.69
CA GLN A 41 3.13 -49.45 12.31
C GLN A 41 3.60 -50.76 11.68
N GLY A 42 3.87 -51.79 12.49
CA GLY A 42 4.31 -53.10 12.00
C GLY A 42 5.71 -53.12 11.36
N ASN A 43 6.56 -52.12 11.67
CA ASN A 43 7.91 -52.04 11.10
C ASN A 43 8.76 -53.28 11.43
N GLN A 44 9.57 -53.68 10.46
CA GLN A 44 10.52 -54.80 10.55
C GLN A 44 11.97 -54.29 10.69
N ALA A 45 12.14 -53.07 11.23
CA ALA A 45 13.44 -52.46 11.39
C ALA A 45 14.28 -53.17 12.46
N SER A 46 15.60 -53.16 12.30
CA SER A 46 16.51 -53.81 13.25
C SER A 46 16.37 -53.20 14.66
N LEU A 47 16.70 -53.98 15.69
CA LEU A 47 16.75 -53.47 17.08
C LEU A 47 17.74 -52.30 17.22
N GLN A 48 18.83 -52.31 16.44
CA GLN A 48 19.81 -51.23 16.44
C GLN A 48 19.23 -49.95 15.85
N ASP A 49 18.49 -50.03 14.75
CA ASP A 49 17.90 -48.86 14.08
C ASP A 49 16.73 -48.30 14.88
N ARG A 50 15.93 -49.17 15.51
CA ARG A 50 14.93 -48.76 16.50
C ARG A 50 15.57 -48.07 17.70
N ALA A 51 16.72 -48.56 18.19
CA ALA A 51 17.45 -47.87 19.27
C ALA A 51 17.98 -46.50 18.84
N LYS A 52 18.59 -46.38 17.64
CA LYS A 52 19.05 -45.09 17.09
C LYS A 52 17.89 -44.08 16.98
N ALA A 53 16.77 -44.49 16.39
CA ALA A 53 15.59 -43.65 16.25
C ALA A 53 15.00 -43.23 17.60
N LEU A 54 14.96 -44.12 18.59
CA LEU A 54 14.47 -43.79 19.93
C LEU A 54 15.38 -42.79 20.65
N ILE A 55 16.70 -42.94 20.53
CA ILE A 55 17.69 -41.99 21.09
C ILE A 55 17.52 -40.62 20.45
N PHE A 56 17.42 -40.58 19.11
CA PHE A 56 17.21 -39.36 18.35
C PHE A 56 15.92 -38.63 18.73
N LEU A 57 14.78 -39.33 18.75
CA LEU A 57 13.50 -38.78 19.16
C LEU A 57 13.56 -38.22 20.59
N ARG A 58 14.08 -39.00 21.55
CA ARG A 58 14.23 -38.57 22.95
C ARG A 58 15.18 -37.37 23.10
N HIS A 59 16.22 -37.25 22.27
CA HIS A 59 17.11 -36.08 22.29
C HIS A 59 16.34 -34.78 22.02
N HIS A 60 15.41 -34.84 21.06
CA HIS A 60 14.57 -33.74 20.60
C HIS A 60 13.26 -33.54 21.38
N LEU A 61 13.13 -34.08 22.60
CA LEU A 61 12.00 -33.81 23.50
C LEU A 61 12.37 -32.81 24.59
N HIS A 62 11.41 -32.01 25.03
CA HIS A 62 11.53 -31.29 26.31
C HIS A 62 11.71 -32.25 27.49
N GLU A 63 12.48 -31.85 28.51
CA GLU A 63 12.91 -32.73 29.62
C GLU A 63 11.73 -33.40 30.35
N GLY A 64 10.63 -32.67 30.56
CA GLY A 64 9.41 -33.24 31.14
C GLY A 64 8.83 -34.41 30.34
N LEU A 65 8.89 -34.36 29.00
CA LEU A 65 8.42 -35.44 28.13
C LEU A 65 9.38 -36.62 28.11
N LYS A 66 10.70 -36.40 28.22
CA LYS A 66 11.69 -37.48 28.40
C LYS A 66 11.41 -38.29 29.66
N ASN A 67 11.07 -37.61 30.75
CA ASN A 67 10.71 -38.23 32.02
C ASN A 67 9.39 -39.01 31.90
N GLU A 68 8.36 -38.41 31.30
CA GLU A 68 7.06 -39.09 31.13
C GLU A 68 7.16 -40.37 30.29
N TYR A 69 7.91 -40.33 29.19
CA TYR A 69 8.08 -41.48 28.29
C TYR A 69 9.35 -42.30 28.54
N LEU A 70 9.97 -42.19 29.73
CA LEU A 70 11.27 -42.81 30.03
C LEU A 70 11.27 -44.34 29.84
N THR A 71 10.13 -44.98 30.06
CA THR A 71 9.92 -46.44 29.97
C THR A 71 9.62 -46.95 28.55
N VAL A 72 9.29 -46.08 27.60
CA VAL A 72 8.89 -46.48 26.23
C VAL A 72 10.10 -46.95 25.42
N LYS A 73 10.19 -48.25 25.14
CA LYS A 73 11.34 -48.89 24.48
C LYS A 73 11.26 -48.95 22.94
N ASP A 74 10.20 -48.42 22.35
CA ASP A 74 9.92 -48.53 20.92
C ASP A 74 9.65 -47.15 20.27
N PRO A 75 10.32 -46.79 19.16
CA PRO A 75 10.09 -45.53 18.46
C PRO A 75 8.65 -45.33 17.98
N PHE A 76 8.03 -46.36 17.41
CA PHE A 76 6.66 -46.27 16.90
C PHE A 76 5.65 -46.01 18.03
N THR A 77 5.82 -46.66 19.18
CA THR A 77 5.01 -46.42 20.38
C THR A 77 5.22 -45.00 20.90
N LEU A 78 6.46 -44.50 21.00
CA LEU A 78 6.74 -43.12 21.41
C LEU A 78 6.09 -42.11 20.43
N TRP A 79 6.26 -42.33 19.13
CA TRP A 79 5.70 -41.51 18.07
C TRP A 79 4.18 -41.45 18.12
N SER A 80 3.53 -42.60 18.32
CA SER A 80 2.07 -42.73 18.43
C SER A 80 1.53 -42.02 19.67
N ASN A 81 2.19 -42.16 20.82
CA ASN A 81 1.79 -41.48 22.06
C ASN A 81 1.91 -39.95 21.95
N LEU A 82 3.00 -39.46 21.35
CA LEU A 82 3.17 -38.02 21.07
C LEU A 82 2.10 -37.51 20.10
N LYS A 83 1.74 -38.31 19.10
CA LYS A 83 0.64 -37.99 18.19
C LYS A 83 -0.70 -37.94 18.90
N GLU A 84 -1.10 -38.98 19.62
CA GLU A 84 -2.36 -38.99 20.38
C GLU A 84 -2.47 -37.76 21.31
N ARG A 85 -1.37 -37.41 21.98
CA ARG A 85 -1.32 -36.23 22.86
C ARG A 85 -1.48 -34.91 22.13
N TYR A 86 -0.88 -34.72 20.95
CA TYR A 86 -0.72 -33.39 20.34
C TYR A 86 -1.38 -33.21 18.96
N ASP A 87 -2.00 -34.22 18.34
CA ASP A 87 -2.67 -34.08 17.03
C ASP A 87 -3.84 -33.07 17.08
N HIS A 88 -4.42 -32.85 18.26
CA HIS A 88 -5.40 -31.80 18.54
C HIS A 88 -4.86 -30.37 18.27
N GLN A 89 -3.55 -30.16 18.18
CA GLN A 89 -3.00 -28.86 17.78
C GLN A 89 -3.48 -28.45 16.38
N LYS A 90 -3.73 -29.42 15.47
CA LYS A 90 -4.34 -29.14 14.16
C LYS A 90 -5.75 -28.56 14.31
N THR A 91 -6.57 -29.08 15.22
CA THR A 91 -7.95 -28.60 15.42
C THR A 91 -8.01 -27.24 16.11
N VAL A 92 -6.95 -26.83 16.82
CA VAL A 92 -6.82 -25.48 17.41
C VAL A 92 -6.25 -24.47 16.40
N ILE A 93 -5.23 -24.86 15.63
CA ILE A 93 -4.54 -23.97 14.68
C ILE A 93 -5.39 -23.72 13.43
N LEU A 94 -6.04 -24.75 12.88
CA LEU A 94 -6.75 -24.65 11.59
C LEU A 94 -7.88 -23.61 11.57
N PRO A 95 -8.81 -23.55 12.56
CA PRO A 95 -9.87 -22.54 12.55
C PRO A 95 -9.32 -21.11 12.63
N LYS A 96 -8.24 -20.92 13.40
CA LYS A 96 -7.56 -19.63 13.49
C LYS A 96 -6.89 -19.26 12.17
N ALA A 97 -6.11 -20.16 11.57
CA ALA A 97 -5.44 -19.90 10.30
C ALA A 97 -6.44 -19.60 9.17
N ARG A 98 -7.61 -20.29 9.15
CA ARG A 98 -8.72 -19.97 8.24
C ARG A 98 -9.33 -18.59 8.50
N TYR A 99 -9.52 -18.21 9.76
CA TYR A 99 -10.00 -16.88 10.13
C TYR A 99 -9.01 -15.79 9.70
N ASP A 100 -7.72 -15.97 10.03
CA ASP A 100 -6.64 -15.05 9.69
C ASP A 100 -6.50 -14.93 8.15
N TRP A 101 -6.64 -16.03 7.41
CA TRP A 101 -6.70 -16.03 5.94
C TRP A 101 -7.92 -15.26 5.42
N MET A 102 -9.12 -15.54 5.92
CA MET A 102 -10.35 -14.89 5.44
C MET A 102 -10.28 -13.37 5.61
N HIS A 103 -9.80 -12.90 6.76
CA HIS A 103 -9.74 -11.48 7.12
C HIS A 103 -8.44 -10.76 6.74
N LEU A 104 -7.47 -11.44 6.11
CA LEU A 104 -6.27 -10.80 5.60
C LEU A 104 -6.62 -9.72 4.56
N ARG A 105 -6.13 -8.49 4.77
CA ARG A 105 -6.26 -7.34 3.87
C ARG A 105 -4.92 -6.63 3.70
N LEU A 106 -4.64 -6.09 2.52
CA LEU A 106 -3.36 -5.42 2.21
C LEU A 106 -3.19 -4.13 3.04
N GLN A 107 -4.29 -3.40 3.24
CA GLN A 107 -4.34 -2.13 4.00
C GLN A 107 -4.01 -2.25 5.49
N ASP A 108 -4.00 -3.47 6.07
CA ASP A 108 -3.73 -3.67 7.50
C ASP A 108 -2.22 -3.72 7.80
N PHE A 109 -1.38 -3.57 6.78
CA PHE A 109 0.08 -3.57 6.84
C PHE A 109 0.65 -2.24 6.33
N LYS A 110 1.83 -1.86 6.80
CA LYS A 110 2.49 -0.63 6.37
C LYS A 110 3.24 -0.80 5.06
N THR A 111 3.66 -2.02 4.75
CA THR A 111 4.39 -2.35 3.52
C THR A 111 3.89 -3.65 2.89
N VAL A 112 4.07 -3.76 1.57
CA VAL A 112 3.86 -4.98 0.79
C VAL A 112 4.69 -6.14 1.33
N SER A 113 5.88 -5.87 1.87
CA SER A 113 6.75 -6.88 2.49
C SER A 113 6.17 -7.47 3.79
N GLU A 114 5.60 -6.63 4.66
CA GLU A 114 4.90 -7.09 5.87
C GLU A 114 3.68 -7.95 5.53
N TYR A 115 2.86 -7.50 4.57
CA TYR A 115 1.73 -8.27 4.05
C TYR A 115 2.15 -9.63 3.50
N ASN A 116 3.22 -9.65 2.68
CA ASN A 116 3.78 -10.86 2.09
C ASN A 116 4.20 -11.88 3.16
N SER A 117 4.89 -11.40 4.21
CA SER A 117 5.29 -12.22 5.35
C SER A 117 4.08 -12.83 6.08
N ALA A 118 3.03 -12.04 6.28
CA ALA A 118 1.79 -12.51 6.90
C ALA A 118 1.06 -13.56 6.03
N LEU A 119 0.95 -13.32 4.72
CA LEU A 119 0.34 -14.27 3.78
C LEU A 119 1.08 -15.61 3.78
N PHE A 120 2.41 -15.59 3.66
CA PHE A 120 3.20 -16.82 3.71
C PHE A 120 3.09 -17.55 5.05
N LYS A 121 3.07 -16.81 6.17
CA LYS A 121 2.89 -17.40 7.51
C LYS A 121 1.55 -18.12 7.65
N ILE A 122 0.46 -17.50 7.21
CA ILE A 122 -0.88 -18.10 7.25
C ILE A 122 -0.96 -19.29 6.27
N SER A 123 -0.52 -19.11 5.02
CA SER A 123 -0.44 -20.18 4.01
C SER A 123 0.33 -21.40 4.52
N SER A 124 1.44 -21.18 5.23
CA SER A 124 2.23 -22.25 5.86
C SER A 124 1.44 -22.95 6.96
N GLN A 125 0.73 -22.23 7.84
CA GLN A 125 -0.11 -22.83 8.89
C GLN A 125 -1.26 -23.66 8.31
N LEU A 126 -1.90 -23.21 7.22
CA LEU A 126 -2.92 -23.97 6.51
C LEU A 126 -2.34 -25.26 5.91
N LYS A 127 -1.18 -25.18 5.24
CA LYS A 127 -0.44 -26.34 4.71
C LYS A 127 -0.04 -27.33 5.80
N LEU A 128 0.46 -26.86 6.95
CA LEU A 128 0.78 -27.70 8.13
C LEU A 128 -0.44 -28.43 8.71
N CYS A 129 -1.64 -27.85 8.56
CA CYS A 129 -2.90 -28.48 8.97
C CYS A 129 -3.50 -29.40 7.90
N GLY A 130 -2.83 -29.58 6.75
CA GLY A 130 -3.24 -30.45 5.65
C GLY A 130 -4.08 -29.79 4.56
N GLU A 131 -4.26 -28.46 4.58
CA GLU A 131 -4.93 -27.76 3.48
C GLU A 131 -4.00 -27.55 2.29
N LYS A 132 -4.55 -27.68 1.08
CA LYS A 132 -3.83 -27.37 -0.15
C LYS A 132 -4.03 -25.89 -0.47
N ILE A 133 -2.98 -25.10 -0.33
CA ILE A 133 -2.92 -23.70 -0.80
C ILE A 133 -1.97 -23.63 -1.99
N THR A 134 -2.52 -23.32 -3.16
CA THR A 134 -1.84 -23.24 -4.45
C THR A 134 -1.31 -21.82 -4.74
N GLU A 135 -0.54 -21.66 -5.81
CA GLU A 135 -0.16 -20.33 -6.33
C GLU A 135 -1.40 -19.51 -6.72
N GLU A 136 -2.39 -20.14 -7.35
CA GLU A 136 -3.66 -19.52 -7.75
C GLU A 136 -4.44 -19.00 -6.53
N ASP A 137 -4.48 -19.76 -5.43
CA ASP A 137 -5.11 -19.33 -4.18
C ASP A 137 -4.41 -18.10 -3.57
N MET A 138 -3.07 -18.04 -3.62
CA MET A 138 -2.30 -16.89 -3.10
C MET A 138 -2.44 -15.64 -3.98
N LEU A 139 -2.48 -15.82 -5.30
CA LEU A 139 -2.78 -14.77 -6.28
C LEU A 139 -4.19 -14.22 -6.09
N GLU A 140 -5.21 -15.08 -6.14
CA GLU A 140 -6.60 -14.70 -5.99
C GLU A 140 -6.86 -14.05 -4.62
N LYS A 141 -6.32 -14.64 -3.55
CA LYS A 141 -6.42 -14.06 -2.21
C LYS A 141 -5.84 -12.64 -2.21
N THR A 142 -4.65 -12.44 -2.77
CA THR A 142 -4.03 -11.11 -2.84
C THR A 142 -4.87 -10.13 -3.65
N PHE A 143 -5.46 -10.53 -4.77
CA PHE A 143 -6.43 -9.68 -5.46
C PHE A 143 -7.65 -9.36 -4.60
N THR A 144 -8.20 -10.28 -3.80
CA THR A 144 -9.32 -9.97 -2.89
C THR A 144 -8.95 -9.08 -1.70
N THR A 145 -7.66 -8.88 -1.41
CA THR A 145 -7.20 -8.07 -0.27
C THR A 145 -7.08 -6.57 -0.53
N PHE A 146 -7.26 -6.13 -1.78
CA PHE A 146 -7.26 -4.71 -2.16
C PHE A 146 -8.47 -3.97 -1.58
N HIS A 147 -8.28 -2.72 -1.15
CA HIS A 147 -9.37 -1.85 -0.71
C HIS A 147 -10.34 -1.53 -1.87
N ALA A 148 -11.61 -1.25 -1.55
CA ALA A 148 -12.66 -1.01 -2.55
C ALA A 148 -12.42 0.22 -3.45
N SER A 149 -11.56 1.16 -3.04
CA SER A 149 -11.10 2.26 -3.91
C SER A 149 -10.15 1.80 -5.02
N ASN A 150 -9.47 0.66 -4.83
CA ASN A 150 -8.37 0.20 -5.66
C ASN A 150 -8.81 -0.91 -6.65
N VAL A 151 -10.11 -1.04 -6.92
CA VAL A 151 -10.68 -2.07 -7.80
C VAL A 151 -10.13 -1.97 -9.24
N LEU A 152 -9.82 -0.77 -9.73
CA LEU A 152 -9.18 -0.61 -11.04
C LEU A 152 -7.75 -1.18 -11.07
N LEU A 153 -6.96 -0.90 -10.03
CA LEU A 153 -5.60 -1.43 -9.88
C LEU A 153 -5.61 -2.96 -9.72
N GLN A 154 -6.57 -3.49 -8.96
CA GLN A 154 -6.83 -4.92 -8.86
C GLN A 154 -7.11 -5.55 -10.24
N GLN A 155 -7.95 -4.92 -11.07
CA GLN A 155 -8.25 -5.39 -12.43
C GLN A 155 -7.01 -5.36 -13.33
N GLN A 156 -6.24 -4.27 -13.32
CA GLN A 156 -4.98 -4.15 -14.08
C GLN A 156 -3.99 -5.28 -13.75
N TYR A 157 -3.81 -5.64 -12.47
CA TYR A 157 -2.93 -6.76 -12.10
C TYR A 157 -3.51 -8.14 -12.47
N ARG A 158 -4.83 -8.33 -12.44
CA ARG A 158 -5.47 -9.56 -12.94
C ARG A 158 -5.29 -9.75 -14.45
N GLU A 159 -5.37 -8.67 -15.23
CA GLU A 159 -5.19 -8.70 -16.68
C GLU A 159 -3.78 -9.13 -17.10
N ARG A 160 -2.75 -8.90 -16.26
CA ARG A 160 -1.37 -9.38 -16.48
C ARG A 160 -1.21 -10.91 -16.39
N ARG A 161 -2.22 -11.64 -15.89
CA ARG A 161 -2.28 -13.11 -15.88
C ARG A 161 -1.03 -13.80 -15.31
N PHE A 162 -0.56 -13.35 -14.16
CA PHE A 162 0.51 -14.00 -13.41
C PHE A 162 0.21 -15.49 -13.15
N THR A 163 1.24 -16.33 -13.24
CA THR A 163 1.11 -17.78 -12.98
C THR A 163 1.73 -18.17 -11.65
N LYS A 164 2.63 -17.33 -11.11
CA LYS A 164 3.27 -17.52 -9.81
C LYS A 164 3.03 -16.29 -8.94
N TYR A 165 2.77 -16.51 -7.66
CA TYR A 165 2.65 -15.44 -6.68
C TYR A 165 3.93 -14.58 -6.58
N SER A 166 5.10 -15.18 -6.82
CA SER A 166 6.39 -14.49 -6.90
C SER A 166 6.43 -13.36 -7.94
N GLU A 167 5.70 -13.51 -9.05
CA GLU A 167 5.65 -12.51 -10.13
C GLU A 167 4.80 -11.30 -9.69
N LEU A 168 3.61 -11.57 -9.13
CA LEU A 168 2.73 -10.54 -8.58
C LEU A 168 3.41 -9.74 -7.47
N ILE A 169 3.99 -10.41 -6.47
CA ILE A 169 4.58 -9.71 -5.33
C ILE A 169 5.79 -8.86 -5.72
N SER A 170 6.58 -9.31 -6.71
CA SER A 170 7.67 -8.50 -7.27
C SER A 170 7.14 -7.22 -7.93
N CYS A 171 6.04 -7.30 -8.69
CA CYS A 171 5.39 -6.12 -9.26
C CYS A 171 4.84 -5.16 -8.19
N LEU A 172 4.26 -5.68 -7.10
CA LEU A 172 3.72 -4.86 -6.01
C LEU A 172 4.83 -4.14 -5.23
N LEU A 173 5.95 -4.80 -4.96
CA LEU A 173 7.12 -4.19 -4.30
C LEU A 173 7.73 -3.07 -5.15
N VAL A 174 7.82 -3.25 -6.48
CA VAL A 174 8.30 -2.20 -7.38
C VAL A 174 7.32 -1.01 -7.43
N ALA A 175 6.02 -1.27 -7.46
CA ALA A 175 4.99 -0.21 -7.43
C ALA A 175 5.02 0.59 -6.11
N GLU A 176 5.16 -0.09 -4.96
CA GLU A 176 5.34 0.54 -3.65
C GLU A 176 6.54 1.50 -3.63
N GLN A 177 7.72 1.04 -4.06
CA GLN A 177 8.93 1.87 -4.10
C GLN A 177 8.81 3.05 -5.09
N ASN A 178 8.20 2.85 -6.25
CA ASN A 178 7.95 3.93 -7.20
C ASN A 178 6.98 4.98 -6.64
N ASN A 179 5.91 4.56 -5.96
CA ASN A 179 4.95 5.45 -5.33
C ASN A 179 5.59 6.24 -4.17
N GLU A 180 6.43 5.62 -3.34
CA GLU A 180 7.24 6.32 -2.34
C GLU A 180 8.13 7.42 -2.97
N LEU A 181 8.83 7.10 -4.07
CA LEU A 181 9.69 8.05 -4.78
C LEU A 181 8.88 9.20 -5.40
N LEU A 182 7.70 8.92 -5.98
CA LEU A 182 6.79 9.95 -6.50
C LEU A 182 6.32 10.90 -5.40
N MET A 183 5.95 10.38 -4.22
CA MET A 183 5.55 11.20 -3.08
C MET A 183 6.70 12.06 -2.55
N ARG A 184 7.92 11.51 -2.45
CA ARG A 184 9.13 12.28 -2.09
C ARG A 184 9.46 13.36 -3.13
N ASN A 185 9.30 13.06 -4.42
CA ASN A 185 9.49 14.02 -5.52
C ASN A 185 8.45 15.15 -5.56
N HIS A 186 7.22 14.88 -5.08
CA HIS A 186 6.22 15.92 -4.88
C HIS A 186 6.60 16.83 -3.70
N GLN A 187 6.97 16.24 -2.57
CA GLN A 187 7.35 16.95 -1.34
C GLN A 187 8.67 17.74 -1.46
N SER A 188 9.60 17.31 -2.33
CA SER A 188 10.88 18.00 -2.54
C SER A 188 10.78 19.26 -3.40
N ARG A 189 9.64 19.50 -4.07
CA ARG A 189 9.38 20.75 -4.79
C ARG A 189 8.80 21.79 -3.84
N PRO A 190 9.52 22.88 -3.48
CA PRO A 190 8.89 23.99 -2.80
C PRO A 190 7.80 24.59 -3.69
N THR A 191 6.60 24.79 -3.14
CA THR A 191 5.47 25.40 -3.83
C THR A 191 5.73 26.89 -4.09
N GLY A 192 6.53 27.18 -5.11
CA GLY A 192 7.00 28.56 -5.39
C GLY A 192 8.15 28.71 -6.37
N SER A 193 8.70 27.64 -6.96
CA SER A 193 9.61 27.77 -8.10
C SER A 193 8.82 28.21 -9.35
N GLU A 194 8.79 29.51 -9.60
CA GLU A 194 8.28 30.13 -10.82
C GLU A 194 8.86 29.43 -12.06
N PRO A 195 8.06 29.10 -13.09
CA PRO A 195 8.62 28.61 -14.36
C PRO A 195 9.58 29.67 -14.90
N PHE A 196 10.83 29.29 -15.19
CA PHE A 196 11.77 30.19 -15.84
C PHE A 196 11.11 30.80 -17.08
N PRO A 197 11.06 32.13 -17.23
CA PRO A 197 10.47 32.74 -18.41
C PRO A 197 11.25 32.27 -19.64
N GLU A 198 10.54 31.62 -20.55
CA GLU A 198 11.07 31.09 -21.80
C GLU A 198 11.44 32.25 -22.74
N VAL A 199 12.62 32.85 -22.52
CA VAL A 199 13.12 33.96 -23.32
C VAL A 199 13.58 33.43 -24.68
N ASN A 200 12.65 33.41 -25.62
CA ASN A 200 12.92 33.22 -27.05
C ASN A 200 13.77 34.38 -27.60
N ALA A 201 15.09 34.31 -27.38
CA ALA A 201 16.07 35.24 -27.92
C ALA A 201 16.67 34.70 -29.23
N ILE A 202 15.92 34.82 -30.32
CA ILE A 202 16.45 34.65 -31.69
C ILE A 202 16.25 35.95 -32.46
N SER A 203 17.33 36.73 -32.63
CA SER A 203 17.53 37.54 -33.82
C SER A 203 19.02 37.80 -34.03
N SER A 204 19.46 37.58 -35.26
CA SER A 204 20.87 37.52 -35.66
C SER A 204 21.55 38.88 -35.72
N GLN A 205 22.89 38.84 -35.62
CA GLN A 205 23.77 39.99 -35.80
C GLN A 205 23.58 40.68 -37.16
N THR A 206 23.62 42.01 -37.20
CA THR A 206 24.08 42.73 -38.39
C THR A 206 24.79 44.03 -37.98
N ARG A 207 25.92 44.33 -38.62
CA ARG A 207 26.80 45.46 -38.28
C ARG A 207 26.27 46.77 -38.89
N GLY A 208 26.27 47.85 -38.11
CA GLY A 208 26.01 49.21 -38.62
C GLY A 208 26.65 50.29 -37.74
N ARG A 209 27.67 50.98 -38.25
CA ARG A 209 28.30 52.13 -37.56
C ARG A 209 27.47 53.40 -37.77
N GLY A 210 27.23 54.17 -36.71
CA GLY A 210 26.70 55.53 -36.79
C GLY A 210 27.16 56.36 -35.59
N ARG A 211 27.86 57.48 -35.84
CA ARG A 211 28.38 58.40 -34.80
C ARG A 211 27.49 59.64 -34.67
N GLU A 212 27.50 60.22 -33.47
CA GLU A 212 27.33 61.66 -33.16
C GLU A 212 26.04 62.39 -33.62
N ARG A 213 25.30 62.96 -32.67
CA ARG A 213 25.32 64.42 -32.36
C ARG A 213 24.35 64.75 -31.21
N GLY A 214 24.75 65.64 -30.30
CA GLY A 214 23.90 66.13 -29.20
C GLY A 214 23.27 67.51 -29.47
N ARG A 215 22.89 68.19 -28.37
CA ARG A 215 22.08 69.45 -28.24
C ARG A 215 20.56 69.17 -28.12
N GLY A 216 19.79 69.81 -27.23
CA GLY A 216 20.15 70.83 -26.24
C GLY A 216 18.99 71.19 -25.28
N ARG A 217 19.31 72.03 -24.28
CA ARG A 217 18.46 72.44 -23.14
C ARG A 217 17.24 73.29 -23.55
N GLY A 218 16.17 73.28 -22.73
CA GLY A 218 15.13 74.33 -22.76
C GLY A 218 14.07 74.21 -21.65
N ARG A 219 13.98 75.19 -20.74
CA ARG A 219 12.88 75.36 -19.76
C ARG A 219 11.90 76.43 -20.29
N GLY A 220 10.59 76.30 -20.02
CA GLY A 220 9.63 77.38 -20.27
C GLY A 220 8.27 77.16 -19.61
N ARG A 221 7.87 78.06 -18.69
CA ARG A 221 6.50 78.16 -18.15
C ARG A 221 5.75 79.27 -18.89
N GLY A 222 4.43 79.14 -19.12
CA GLY A 222 3.59 80.35 -19.17
C GLY A 222 2.29 80.33 -19.99
N ARG A 223 1.16 80.45 -19.25
CA ARG A 223 -0.01 81.32 -19.52
C ARG A 223 -0.97 81.03 -20.70
N ASN A 224 -2.17 80.57 -20.28
CA ASN A 224 -3.51 80.85 -20.84
C ASN A 224 -3.74 82.38 -21.05
N PRO A 225 -4.68 82.87 -21.91
CA PRO A 225 -6.07 83.09 -21.42
C PRO A 225 -7.25 83.17 -22.45
N ARG A 226 -8.50 83.05 -21.92
CA ARG A 226 -9.82 83.58 -22.44
C ARG A 226 -10.56 82.78 -23.55
N TYR A 227 -11.90 82.80 -23.68
CA TYR A 227 -13.08 82.97 -22.77
C TYR A 227 -14.38 82.58 -23.54
N HIS A 228 -15.42 82.11 -22.82
CA HIS A 228 -16.89 81.98 -23.11
C HIS A 228 -17.35 80.63 -22.50
N GLY A 229 -18.41 80.48 -21.68
CA GLY A 229 -19.67 81.23 -21.51
C GLY A 229 -20.80 80.41 -22.18
N SER A 230 -21.96 80.08 -21.57
CA SER A 230 -22.58 80.48 -20.30
C SER A 230 -23.81 79.59 -19.94
N TYR A 231 -24.41 79.77 -18.74
CA TYR A 231 -25.74 79.30 -18.26
C TYR A 231 -25.93 77.77 -18.00
N SER A 232 -26.52 77.23 -16.90
CA SER A 232 -27.56 77.64 -15.92
C SER A 232 -28.99 77.65 -16.51
N ASN A 233 -30.07 77.06 -15.95
CA ASN A 233 -30.32 76.58 -14.59
C ASN A 233 -31.52 75.57 -14.50
N ASN A 234 -31.46 74.67 -13.50
CA ASN A 234 -32.56 74.11 -12.66
C ASN A 234 -33.75 73.21 -13.16
N SER A 235 -33.98 72.15 -12.36
CA SER A 235 -35.24 71.45 -11.99
C SER A 235 -36.04 70.60 -13.01
N GLN A 236 -36.10 69.26 -12.80
CA GLN A 236 -37.18 68.59 -12.04
C GLN A 236 -36.98 67.05 -11.88
N LYS A 237 -37.38 66.54 -10.70
CA LYS A 237 -37.68 65.16 -10.26
C LYS A 237 -37.69 64.02 -11.32
N MET A 238 -36.94 62.93 -11.08
CA MET A 238 -37.45 61.71 -10.38
C MET A 238 -36.39 60.60 -10.20
N LYS A 239 -36.44 59.99 -9.00
CA LYS A 239 -35.96 58.69 -8.52
C LYS A 239 -35.39 57.65 -9.52
N ALA A 240 -34.20 57.11 -9.23
CA ALA A 240 -34.04 55.74 -8.68
C ALA A 240 -32.61 55.50 -8.14
N SER A 241 -32.47 54.59 -7.17
CA SER A 241 -31.27 54.40 -6.33
C SER A 241 -30.20 53.46 -6.92
N LEU A 242 -28.95 53.60 -6.43
CA LEU A 242 -28.02 52.54 -5.94
C LEU A 242 -26.61 53.15 -5.83
N HIS A 243 -26.24 53.75 -4.69
CA HIS A 243 -25.66 53.10 -3.50
C HIS A 243 -24.27 52.46 -3.69
N HIS A 244 -23.22 53.29 -3.59
CA HIS A 244 -21.86 52.85 -3.30
C HIS A 244 -21.15 53.89 -2.41
N GLN A 245 -21.20 53.72 -1.09
CA GLN A 245 -20.13 54.17 -0.19
C GLN A 245 -19.89 53.14 0.92
N LYS A 246 -18.69 53.24 1.49
CA LYS A 246 -18.00 52.28 2.38
C LYS A 246 -18.09 52.79 3.84
N TRP A 247 -17.33 52.18 4.76
CA TRP A 247 -16.93 52.67 6.11
C TRP A 247 -17.76 52.21 7.34
N ASN A 248 -17.24 51.15 7.96
CA ASN A 248 -16.86 50.99 9.37
C ASN A 248 -17.71 51.54 10.54
N ASN A 249 -18.17 50.59 11.37
CA ASN A 249 -18.27 50.55 12.85
C ASN A 249 -18.54 51.81 13.70
N THR A 250 -19.56 51.71 14.55
CA THR A 250 -19.52 52.17 15.96
C THR A 250 -20.51 51.37 16.81
N GLU A 251 -20.36 51.43 18.14
CA GLU A 251 -20.79 50.38 19.09
C GLU A 251 -22.19 50.58 19.72
N THR A 252 -22.56 49.60 20.58
CA THR A 252 -23.66 49.56 21.59
C THR A 252 -25.02 48.98 21.11
N ILE A 253 -25.78 48.15 21.88
CA ILE A 253 -25.52 47.38 23.12
C ILE A 253 -26.58 46.26 23.31
N GLN A 254 -26.23 45.12 23.97
CA GLN A 254 -27.14 44.09 24.58
C GLN A 254 -28.11 43.32 23.64
N GLU A 255 -28.52 42.04 23.84
CA GLU A 255 -28.52 41.12 25.00
C GLU A 255 -28.19 39.63 24.67
N ASN A 256 -27.68 38.90 25.69
CA ASN A 256 -27.94 37.49 26.07
C ASN A 256 -27.95 36.34 25.02
N GLY A 257 -26.97 35.40 25.10
CA GLY A 257 -27.04 34.17 24.28
C GLY A 257 -25.98 33.05 24.38
N LYS A 258 -25.39 32.75 25.55
CA LYS A 258 -24.64 31.50 25.92
C LYS A 258 -23.54 30.93 24.97
N ARG A 259 -22.34 30.76 25.54
CA ARG A 259 -21.16 30.02 25.02
C ARG A 259 -21.46 28.79 24.14
N LEU A 260 -20.70 28.62 23.05
CA LEU A 260 -20.14 27.32 22.64
C LEU A 260 -18.83 27.49 21.83
N GLN A 261 -17.78 26.89 22.38
CA GLN A 261 -16.44 26.52 21.89
C GLN A 261 -16.04 26.78 20.41
N ASP A 262 -14.80 27.22 20.24
CA ASP A 262 -14.08 27.31 18.97
C ASP A 262 -14.15 26.00 18.15
N LYS A 263 -14.50 26.12 16.88
CA LYS A 263 -14.33 25.06 15.87
C LYS A 263 -13.32 25.52 14.83
N PRO A 264 -12.35 24.68 14.43
CA PRO A 264 -11.44 25.02 13.33
C PRO A 264 -12.22 25.15 12.01
N PRO A 265 -11.73 25.94 11.04
CA PRO A 265 -12.42 26.14 9.78
C PRO A 265 -12.45 24.85 8.97
N LYS A 266 -13.66 24.35 8.67
CA LYS A 266 -13.83 23.27 7.69
C LYS A 266 -13.40 23.79 6.32
N ASN A 267 -12.27 23.31 5.82
CA ASN A 267 -11.84 23.50 4.44
C ASN A 267 -12.80 22.75 3.50
N HIS A 268 -13.91 23.40 3.14
CA HIS A 268 -14.78 22.90 2.08
C HIS A 268 -14.14 23.27 0.74
N GLU A 269 -13.22 22.41 0.28
CA GLU A 269 -12.59 22.58 -1.03
C GLU A 269 -13.68 22.61 -2.11
N ASN A 270 -13.64 23.65 -2.96
CA ASN A 270 -14.64 23.89 -3.99
C ASN A 270 -14.47 22.89 -5.15
N ASN A 271 -14.94 21.67 -4.95
CA ASN A 271 -15.03 20.63 -5.97
C ASN A 271 -15.99 21.06 -7.09
N CYS A 272 -15.65 20.74 -8.33
CA CYS A 272 -16.49 21.04 -9.48
C CYS A 272 -17.77 20.18 -9.47
N TYR A 273 -18.95 20.80 -9.33
CA TYR A 273 -20.24 20.10 -9.32
C TYR A 273 -20.57 19.24 -10.56
N ARG A 274 -19.79 19.31 -11.65
CA ARG A 274 -19.96 18.43 -12.83
C ARG A 274 -19.12 17.15 -12.77
N CYS A 275 -17.93 17.16 -12.15
CA CYS A 275 -16.99 16.04 -12.21
C CYS A 275 -16.28 15.72 -10.89
N GLY A 276 -16.55 16.46 -9.81
CA GLY A 276 -15.95 16.26 -8.49
C GLY A 276 -14.51 16.74 -8.34
N MET A 277 -13.81 17.00 -9.45
CA MET A 277 -12.41 17.42 -9.44
C MET A 277 -12.25 18.86 -8.92
N LYS A 278 -11.14 19.13 -8.25
CA LYS A 278 -10.74 20.46 -7.76
C LYS A 278 -10.13 21.31 -8.89
N GLY A 279 -9.82 22.58 -8.57
CA GLY A 279 -9.03 23.46 -9.43
C GLY A 279 -9.77 24.12 -10.60
N HIS A 280 -11.06 23.87 -10.80
CA HIS A 280 -11.86 24.56 -11.82
C HIS A 280 -13.35 24.66 -11.45
N TRP A 281 -14.04 25.64 -12.03
CA TRP A 281 -15.48 25.84 -11.82
C TRP A 281 -16.30 24.99 -12.80
N SER A 282 -17.53 24.63 -12.42
CA SER A 282 -18.45 23.85 -13.28
C SER A 282 -18.73 24.48 -14.66
N ARG A 283 -18.62 25.81 -14.76
CA ARG A 283 -18.73 26.56 -16.03
C ARG A 283 -17.51 26.40 -16.96
N THR A 284 -16.32 26.12 -16.41
CA THR A 284 -15.07 25.91 -17.16
C THR A 284 -14.66 24.43 -17.23
N CYS A 285 -15.52 23.52 -16.75
CA CYS A 285 -15.31 22.08 -16.77
C CYS A 285 -15.25 21.52 -18.19
N ARG A 286 -14.06 21.06 -18.58
CA ARG A 286 -13.76 20.36 -19.86
C ARG A 286 -13.85 18.84 -19.76
N THR A 287 -14.23 18.28 -18.60
CA THR A 287 -14.31 16.84 -18.39
C THR A 287 -15.26 16.18 -19.41
N PRO A 288 -14.85 15.09 -20.09
CA PRO A 288 -15.70 14.33 -21.00
C PRO A 288 -17.05 13.93 -20.40
N LYS A 289 -18.11 13.98 -21.22
CA LYS A 289 -19.50 13.78 -20.77
C LYS A 289 -19.71 12.46 -20.02
N HIS A 290 -19.11 11.36 -20.49
CA HIS A 290 -19.26 10.05 -19.85
C HIS A 290 -18.73 10.01 -18.40
N LEU A 291 -17.65 10.74 -18.09
CA LEU A 291 -17.11 10.84 -16.72
C LEU A 291 -17.98 11.73 -15.83
N VAL A 292 -18.57 12.79 -16.39
CA VAL A 292 -19.57 13.65 -15.73
C VAL A 292 -20.80 12.83 -15.35
N ASP A 293 -21.29 11.98 -16.27
CA ASP A 293 -22.47 11.14 -16.06
C ASP A 293 -22.21 10.08 -14.96
N LEU A 294 -21.02 9.45 -14.94
CA LEU A 294 -20.60 8.53 -13.87
C LEU A 294 -20.48 9.23 -12.50
N TYR A 295 -19.89 10.43 -12.44
CA TYR A 295 -19.80 11.20 -11.21
C TYR A 295 -21.19 11.59 -10.66
N GLN A 296 -22.11 12.02 -11.53
CA GLN A 296 -23.47 12.33 -11.11
C GLN A 296 -24.25 11.10 -10.65
N ALA A 297 -23.99 9.92 -11.22
CA ALA A 297 -24.55 8.67 -10.73
C ALA A 297 -24.04 8.32 -9.32
N SER A 298 -22.75 8.52 -9.03
CA SER A 298 -22.19 8.22 -7.70
C SER A 298 -22.70 9.16 -6.60
N ILE A 299 -22.94 10.45 -6.90
CA ILE A 299 -23.62 11.36 -5.95
C ILE A 299 -25.04 10.86 -5.64
N LYS A 300 -25.80 10.46 -6.66
CA LYS A 300 -27.17 9.95 -6.49
C LYS A 300 -27.20 8.64 -5.69
N ALA A 301 -26.17 7.80 -5.82
CA ALA A 301 -26.01 6.58 -5.02
C ALA A 301 -25.75 6.89 -3.53
N LYS A 302 -24.91 7.89 -3.22
CA LYS A 302 -24.63 8.34 -1.84
C LYS A 302 -25.85 8.93 -1.10
N GLY A 303 -26.92 9.26 -1.81
CA GLY A 303 -28.20 9.68 -1.21
C GLY A 303 -29.05 8.55 -0.63
N LYS A 304 -28.59 7.29 -0.69
CA LYS A 304 -29.16 6.15 0.02
C LYS A 304 -28.13 5.65 1.02
N GLU A 305 -28.46 5.74 2.31
CA GLU A 305 -27.55 5.58 3.43
C GLU A 305 -26.89 4.20 3.49
N ILE A 306 -25.59 4.19 3.77
CA ILE A 306 -24.96 3.19 4.64
C ILE A 306 -24.02 3.97 5.57
N GLU A 307 -24.40 4.13 6.84
CA GLU A 307 -23.48 4.61 7.86
C GLU A 307 -22.39 3.56 8.11
N MET A 308 -21.13 3.92 7.89
CA MET A 308 -20.00 3.19 8.43
C MET A 308 -19.03 4.19 9.07
N ASN A 309 -18.71 3.94 10.34
CA ASN A 309 -17.84 4.79 11.13
C ASN A 309 -16.42 4.79 10.55
N PHE A 310 -15.99 5.92 9.99
CA PHE A 310 -14.60 6.15 9.63
C PHE A 310 -13.79 6.42 10.90
N THR A 311 -12.82 5.56 11.18
CA THR A 311 -11.63 5.93 11.95
C THR A 311 -10.56 6.35 10.95
N ASP A 312 -10.14 7.61 11.00
CA ASP A 312 -9.04 8.12 10.18
C ASP A 312 -7.74 7.42 10.60
N GLY A 313 -7.36 6.40 9.84
CA GLY A 313 -6.01 5.83 9.82
C GLY A 313 -5.37 6.18 8.50
N ASP A 314 -4.14 6.67 8.53
CA ASP A 314 -3.35 7.08 7.36
C ASP A 314 -2.96 5.87 6.49
N GLY A 315 -3.94 5.32 5.77
CA GLY A 315 -3.77 4.26 4.78
C GLY A 315 -3.28 4.82 3.45
N LEU A 316 -2.32 4.13 2.84
CA LEU A 316 -1.70 4.51 1.56
C LEU A 316 -2.76 4.63 0.44
N ASP A 317 -3.06 5.85 0.03
CA ASP A 317 -3.94 6.15 -1.11
C ASP A 317 -3.22 5.87 -2.45
N LEU A 318 -3.18 4.59 -2.81
CA LEU A 318 -2.64 4.06 -4.06
C LEU A 318 -3.46 4.49 -5.30
N THR A 319 -4.53 5.29 -5.18
CA THR A 319 -5.45 5.53 -6.31
C THR A 319 -4.99 6.55 -7.35
N TYR A 320 -3.93 7.33 -7.08
CA TYR A 320 -3.72 8.59 -7.84
C TYR A 320 -2.60 8.58 -8.90
N TYR A 321 -1.71 7.57 -8.99
CA TYR A 321 -0.54 7.65 -9.88
C TYR A 321 -0.17 6.45 -10.77
N ASP A 322 -0.80 5.27 -10.65
CA ASP A 322 -0.58 4.15 -11.58
C ASP A 322 -1.38 4.31 -12.88
N ILE A 323 -1.03 5.33 -13.68
CA ILE A 323 -1.45 5.51 -15.07
C ILE A 323 -0.32 5.04 -15.99
N ASP A 324 -0.50 3.85 -16.56
CA ASP A 324 0.10 3.33 -17.81
C ASP A 324 1.61 3.56 -18.03
N PHE A 325 2.47 2.65 -17.52
CA PHE A 325 3.89 2.63 -17.89
C PHE A 325 4.51 1.26 -18.28
N PHE A 326 3.74 0.16 -18.29
CA PHE A 326 4.23 -1.14 -18.79
C PHE A 326 3.46 -1.59 -20.03
N GLY A 327 3.83 -1.03 -21.18
CA GLY A 327 3.47 -1.60 -22.47
C GLY A 327 4.28 -2.87 -22.74
N GLY A 328 3.59 -4.01 -22.94
CA GLY A 328 4.15 -5.12 -23.72
C GLY A 328 4.19 -4.73 -25.22
N PRO A 329 4.97 -5.45 -26.06
CA PRO A 329 4.88 -6.91 -26.11
C PRO A 329 6.21 -7.68 -26.29
N ASN A 330 6.14 -8.98 -25.97
CA ASN A 330 6.86 -10.11 -26.57
C ASN A 330 8.19 -9.84 -27.31
N GLU A 331 9.32 -10.20 -26.68
CA GLU A 331 10.43 -10.80 -27.41
C GLU A 331 10.82 -12.15 -26.80
N LYS A 332 11.17 -13.11 -27.67
CA LYS A 332 11.49 -14.49 -27.32
C LYS A 332 12.96 -14.57 -26.88
N THR A 333 13.22 -15.16 -25.72
CA THR A 333 14.57 -15.55 -25.32
C THR A 333 14.78 -17.05 -25.53
N ASP A 334 15.04 -17.45 -26.77
CA ASP A 334 15.52 -18.79 -27.11
C ASP A 334 17.04 -18.76 -27.30
N HIS A 335 17.75 -19.51 -26.43
CA HIS A 335 19.16 -19.91 -26.52
C HIS A 335 20.20 -18.76 -26.31
N LEU A 336 21.37 -18.99 -25.70
CA LEU A 336 22.22 -20.19 -25.72
C LEU A 336 22.77 -20.60 -24.34
N ILE A 337 23.00 -21.92 -24.22
CA ILE A 337 23.82 -22.56 -23.18
C ILE A 337 25.30 -22.22 -23.41
N ASN A 338 26.07 -22.04 -22.34
CA ASN A 338 27.49 -22.39 -22.33
C ASN A 338 27.90 -22.88 -20.95
N ASP A 339 28.32 -24.15 -20.88
CA ASP A 339 28.93 -24.75 -19.71
C ASP A 339 30.39 -24.28 -19.59
N GLU A 340 30.77 -23.66 -18.47
CA GLU A 340 32.17 -23.59 -18.05
C GLU A 340 32.42 -24.53 -16.87
N LYS A 341 32.94 -25.71 -17.20
CA LYS A 341 33.58 -26.60 -16.23
C LYS A 341 34.87 -25.96 -15.72
N ILE A 342 34.84 -25.45 -14.50
CA ILE A 342 36.08 -25.10 -13.79
C ILE A 342 36.74 -26.41 -13.34
N ASN A 343 37.90 -26.70 -13.91
CA ASN A 343 38.77 -27.80 -13.51
C ASN A 343 40.21 -27.29 -13.63
N ILE A 344 40.85 -26.99 -12.49
CA ILE A 344 42.26 -26.58 -12.41
C ILE A 344 42.88 -27.30 -11.20
N ASP A 345 43.75 -28.26 -11.53
CA ASP A 345 45.00 -28.70 -10.88
C ASP A 345 45.13 -28.70 -9.34
#